data_AF-A0A926AHY9-F1
#
_entry.id   AF-A0A926AHY9-F1
#
_cell.length_a   1.000
_cell.length_b   1.000
_cell.length_c   1.000
_cell.angle_alpha   90.00
_cell.angle_beta   90.00
_cell.angle_gamma   90.00
#
_symmetry.space_group_name_H-M   'P 1'
#
loop_
_entity.id
_entity.type
_entity.pdbx_description
1 polymer ?
#
loop_
_entity_poly.entity_id
_entity_poly.type
_entity_poly.pdbx_seq_one_letter_code
_entity_poly.pdbx_strand_id
1 'polypeptide(L)'
;MKPRKILIPSAVSLIVAAATIITAIASAQPPQIAPTPRPTPGGYPAPTVAPALPTPKIDDRGLPPVETDDPFNEEDPNRTPANRLTPERIKGMLENEDSIFWEAARRDVYGASSGTMRTIAARRLELRRRVGQTVFGRELEPRWAGKKRVALTFDDGPHAATTQAILDILKRSRVPATFFFVGTMAERHPELVRAAFRDGHSIGNHTFHHVTMVKLSEADAVTEIKACGNVLKAATGVSPHLFRPPGGQYHSVIAEDAAALGYHTILWTCDPGDYQRLHPATIAQRTLKTVTPGGIILLHSGVTETLRALPYIIQSLREAGYTFVTVDEMLRTDAAARRTTLKQ
;
A
#
# COMPACT_ATOMS: atom_id res chain seq x y z
N MET A 1 65.45 22.91 2.76
CA MET A 1 64.14 22.55 2.16
C MET A 1 63.06 23.38 2.85
N LYS A 2 62.38 24.29 2.12
CA LYS A 2 61.29 25.15 2.65
C LYS A 2 59.92 24.52 2.34
N PRO A 3 58.90 24.67 3.20
CA PRO A 3 57.58 24.10 2.96
C PRO A 3 56.79 24.93 1.93
N ARG A 4 56.08 24.27 1.01
CA ARG A 4 55.13 24.91 0.09
C ARG A 4 53.80 25.15 0.79
N LYS A 5 53.34 26.40 0.81
CA LYS A 5 52.00 26.81 1.23
C LYS A 5 50.98 26.50 0.11
N ILE A 6 49.87 25.85 0.46
CA ILE A 6 48.71 25.67 -0.42
C ILE A 6 47.82 26.91 -0.26
N LEU A 7 47.51 27.57 -1.38
CA LEU A 7 46.68 28.77 -1.44
C LEU A 7 45.20 28.36 -1.58
N ILE A 8 44.37 28.70 -0.60
CA ILE A 8 42.91 28.56 -0.69
C ILE A 8 42.36 29.88 -1.25
N PRO A 9 41.59 29.90 -2.35
CA PRO A 9 41.02 31.13 -2.85
C PRO A 9 39.92 31.66 -1.91
N SER A 10 39.91 32.97 -1.68
CA SER A 10 38.91 33.65 -0.85
C SER A 10 37.54 33.68 -1.54
N ALA A 11 36.49 33.71 -0.73
CA ALA A 11 35.06 33.65 -1.10
C ALA A 11 34.58 34.71 -2.12
N VAL A 12 35.42 35.68 -2.48
CA VAL A 12 35.09 36.75 -3.41
C VAL A 12 35.15 36.29 -4.88
N SER A 13 35.92 35.25 -5.22
CA SER A 13 35.98 34.73 -6.61
C SER A 13 34.78 33.88 -7.02
N LEU A 14 33.98 33.36 -6.08
CA LEU A 14 32.80 32.55 -6.41
C LEU A 14 31.57 33.39 -6.80
N ILE A 15 31.52 34.67 -6.39
CA ILE A 15 30.34 35.52 -6.58
C ILE A 15 30.28 36.10 -8.01
N VAL A 16 31.43 36.30 -8.66
CA VAL A 16 31.46 36.84 -10.04
C VAL A 16 31.04 35.79 -11.08
N ALA A 17 31.28 34.50 -10.84
CA ALA A 17 30.85 33.43 -11.76
C ALA A 17 29.33 33.17 -11.75
N ALA A 18 28.64 33.49 -10.65
CA ALA A 18 27.18 33.31 -10.53
C ALA A 18 26.38 34.40 -11.27
N ALA A 19 26.94 35.61 -11.40
CA ALA A 19 26.25 36.73 -12.03
C ALA A 19 26.18 36.63 -13.56
N THR A 20 27.10 35.91 -14.22
CA THR A 20 27.11 35.77 -15.69
C THR A 20 26.11 34.72 -16.20
N ILE A 21 25.71 33.76 -15.35
CA ILE A 21 24.78 32.68 -15.74
C ILE A 21 23.31 33.15 -15.64
N ILE A 22 23.00 34.12 -14.78
CA ILE A 22 21.63 34.62 -14.59
C ILE A 22 21.14 35.48 -15.77
N THR A 23 22.04 36.14 -16.50
CA THR A 23 21.64 36.98 -17.65
C THR A 23 21.39 36.18 -18.94
N ALA A 24 21.82 34.92 -19.02
CA ALA A 24 21.65 34.09 -20.23
C ALA A 24 20.30 33.34 -20.30
N ILE A 25 19.49 33.34 -19.25
CA ILE A 25 18.22 32.59 -19.18
C ILE A 25 17.01 33.48 -19.53
N ALA A 26 17.19 34.80 -19.61
CA ALA A 26 16.09 35.75 -19.83
C ALA A 26 15.72 36.01 -21.31
N SER A 27 16.38 35.39 -22.30
CA SER A 27 16.14 35.68 -23.73
C SER A 27 15.65 34.50 -24.59
N ALA A 28 15.32 33.35 -24.01
CA ALA A 28 14.84 32.20 -24.77
C ALA A 28 13.30 32.20 -24.89
N GLN A 29 12.78 32.51 -26.08
CA GLN A 29 11.36 32.28 -26.38
C GLN A 29 11.05 30.77 -26.42
N PRO A 30 9.90 30.33 -25.88
CA PRO A 30 9.50 28.93 -25.96
C PRO A 30 9.16 28.53 -27.41
N PRO A 31 9.46 27.29 -27.82
CA PRO A 31 9.17 26.82 -29.18
C PRO A 31 7.66 26.73 -29.40
N GLN A 32 7.19 27.29 -30.51
CA GLN A 32 5.82 27.09 -30.99
C GLN A 32 5.64 25.65 -31.46
N ILE A 33 4.78 24.89 -30.77
CA ILE A 33 4.38 23.54 -31.16
C ILE A 33 3.15 23.67 -32.07
N ALA A 34 3.29 23.22 -33.31
CA ALA A 34 2.18 23.16 -34.27
C ALA A 34 1.09 22.18 -33.78
N PRO A 35 -0.20 22.47 -33.97
CA PRO A 35 -1.28 21.57 -33.57
C PRO A 35 -1.27 20.29 -34.41
N THR A 36 -1.24 19.13 -33.74
CA THR A 36 -1.41 17.82 -34.38
C THR A 36 -2.86 17.61 -34.85
N PRO A 37 -3.11 16.94 -35.99
CA PRO A 37 -4.46 16.68 -36.47
C PRO A 37 -5.24 15.78 -35.50
N ARG A 38 -6.53 16.11 -35.31
CA ARG A 38 -7.49 15.25 -34.59
C ARG A 38 -7.77 13.98 -35.41
N PRO A 39 -7.74 12.77 -34.83
CA PRO A 39 -8.21 11.59 -35.53
C PRO A 39 -9.74 11.62 -35.69
N THR A 40 -10.21 11.23 -36.88
CA THR A 40 -11.63 11.09 -37.22
C THR A 40 -12.26 9.91 -36.46
N PRO A 41 -13.55 10.00 -36.07
CA PRO A 41 -14.24 8.90 -35.43
C PRO A 41 -14.76 7.91 -36.48
N GLY A 42 -14.20 6.70 -36.52
CA GLY A 42 -14.73 5.61 -37.34
C GLY A 42 -13.88 4.35 -37.30
N GLY A 43 -14.40 3.30 -36.67
CA GLY A 43 -13.97 1.91 -36.88
C GLY A 43 -13.14 1.28 -35.74
N TYR A 44 -13.78 0.98 -34.61
CA TYR A 44 -13.28 -0.08 -33.72
C TYR A 44 -13.99 -1.40 -34.05
N PRO A 45 -13.29 -2.52 -34.28
CA PRO A 45 -13.92 -3.82 -34.39
C PRO A 45 -14.50 -4.27 -33.04
N ALA A 46 -15.67 -4.89 -33.07
CA ALA A 46 -16.34 -5.42 -31.88
C ALA A 46 -15.46 -6.48 -31.18
N PRO A 47 -15.30 -6.43 -29.84
CA PRO A 47 -14.52 -7.43 -29.12
C PRO A 47 -15.28 -8.76 -29.10
N THR A 48 -14.56 -9.83 -29.43
CA THR A 48 -15.03 -11.21 -29.36
C THR A 48 -15.36 -11.56 -27.91
N VAL A 49 -16.58 -12.04 -27.68
CA VAL A 49 -17.15 -12.33 -26.35
C VAL A 49 -16.41 -13.52 -25.73
N ALA A 50 -15.64 -13.27 -24.67
CA ALA A 50 -15.24 -14.30 -23.73
C ALA A 50 -16.47 -14.74 -22.90
N PRO A 51 -16.55 -16.01 -22.46
CA PRO A 51 -17.71 -16.50 -21.71
C PRO A 51 -17.94 -15.65 -20.46
N ALA A 52 -19.20 -15.25 -20.26
CA ALA A 52 -19.60 -14.35 -19.19
C ALA A 52 -19.32 -14.98 -17.82
N LEU A 53 -18.50 -14.30 -17.03
CA LEU A 53 -18.50 -14.46 -15.58
C LEU A 53 -19.87 -14.05 -15.02
N PRO A 54 -20.32 -14.62 -13.88
CA PRO A 54 -21.56 -14.22 -13.25
C PRO A 54 -21.56 -12.70 -13.05
N THR A 55 -22.56 -12.02 -13.60
CA THR A 55 -22.76 -10.59 -13.42
C THR A 55 -22.99 -10.31 -11.93
N PRO A 56 -22.17 -9.44 -11.29
CA PRO A 56 -22.44 -9.00 -9.93
C PRO A 56 -23.84 -8.41 -9.87
N LYS A 57 -24.61 -8.73 -8.83
CA LYS A 57 -25.84 -7.97 -8.55
C LYS A 57 -25.42 -6.52 -8.31
N ILE A 58 -26.04 -5.59 -9.01
CA ILE A 58 -25.75 -4.16 -9.00
C ILE A 58 -27.03 -3.45 -8.52
N ASP A 59 -26.87 -2.44 -7.66
CA ASP A 59 -27.91 -1.53 -7.20
C ASP A 59 -28.38 -0.62 -8.34
N ASP A 60 -29.39 0.20 -8.05
CA ASP A 60 -30.01 1.16 -8.96
C ASP A 60 -29.04 2.24 -9.51
N ARG A 61 -27.85 2.35 -8.94
CA ARG A 61 -26.77 3.24 -9.38
C ARG A 61 -25.71 2.50 -10.23
N GLY A 62 -25.91 1.22 -10.51
CA GLY A 62 -24.98 0.38 -11.26
C GLY A 62 -23.78 -0.09 -10.43
N LEU A 63 -23.90 -0.10 -9.10
CA LEU A 63 -22.84 -0.44 -8.16
C LEU A 63 -23.14 -1.74 -7.45
N PRO A 64 -22.17 -2.60 -7.15
CA PRO A 64 -22.48 -3.75 -6.32
C PRO A 64 -23.04 -3.29 -4.95
N PRO A 65 -24.02 -4.02 -4.38
CA PRO A 65 -24.60 -3.66 -3.09
C PRO A 65 -23.50 -3.62 -2.04
N VAL A 66 -23.58 -2.61 -1.17
CA VAL A 66 -22.71 -2.48 0.01
C VAL A 66 -22.87 -3.74 0.85
N GLU A 67 -21.76 -4.40 1.22
CA GLU A 67 -21.79 -5.52 2.16
C GLU A 67 -22.29 -5.00 3.53
N THR A 68 -23.48 -5.45 3.92
CA THR A 68 -24.11 -5.08 5.20
C THR A 68 -23.57 -5.87 6.38
N ASP A 69 -22.82 -6.95 6.13
CA ASP A 69 -22.24 -7.83 7.16
C ASP A 69 -20.74 -7.58 7.37
N ASP A 70 -20.24 -6.45 6.88
CA ASP A 70 -18.87 -5.99 7.11
C ASP A 70 -18.80 -5.24 8.46
N PRO A 71 -18.16 -5.81 9.49
CA PRO A 71 -18.04 -5.15 10.80
C PRO A 71 -17.19 -3.87 10.77
N PHE A 72 -16.46 -3.62 9.68
CA PHE A 72 -15.64 -2.42 9.45
C PHE A 72 -16.36 -1.35 8.63
N ASN A 73 -17.52 -1.67 8.04
CA ASN A 73 -18.34 -0.70 7.32
C ASN A 73 -18.98 0.28 8.32
N GLU A 74 -18.36 1.45 8.48
CA GLU A 74 -18.80 2.42 9.47
C GLU A 74 -20.21 2.99 9.22
N GLU A 75 -20.72 2.80 8.01
CA GLU A 75 -22.02 3.26 7.51
C GLU A 75 -23.02 2.11 7.26
N ASP A 76 -22.81 0.91 7.81
CA ASP A 76 -23.85 -0.14 7.76
C ASP A 76 -25.16 0.41 8.37
N PRO A 77 -26.27 0.49 7.60
CA PRO A 77 -27.54 1.00 8.09
C PRO A 77 -28.14 0.15 9.22
N ASN A 78 -27.65 -1.08 9.39
CA ASN A 78 -28.00 -1.99 10.48
C ASN A 78 -26.93 -2.01 11.60
N ARG A 79 -25.98 -1.07 11.61
CA ARG A 79 -24.90 -1.02 12.60
C ARG A 79 -25.43 -0.74 14.00
N THR A 80 -25.51 -1.79 14.80
CA THR A 80 -25.86 -1.70 16.22
C THR A 80 -24.61 -1.50 17.09
N PRO A 81 -24.73 -1.01 18.34
CA PRO A 81 -23.63 -1.06 19.31
C PRO A 81 -23.05 -2.46 19.49
N ALA A 82 -23.88 -3.50 19.33
CA ALA A 82 -23.48 -4.91 19.34
C ALA A 82 -22.62 -5.31 18.12
N ASN A 83 -22.69 -4.55 17.01
CA ASN A 83 -21.92 -4.76 15.78
C ASN A 83 -20.67 -3.87 15.65
N ARG A 84 -20.36 -2.99 16.63
CA ARG A 84 -19.07 -2.27 16.72
C ARG A 84 -17.93 -3.12 17.30
N LEU A 85 -16.71 -2.90 16.82
CA LEU A 85 -15.49 -3.48 17.41
C LEU A 85 -15.08 -2.68 18.66
N THR A 86 -15.62 -3.06 19.81
CA THR A 86 -15.15 -2.57 21.12
C THR A 86 -13.95 -3.41 21.57
N PRO A 87 -13.08 -2.92 22.48
CA PRO A 87 -12.02 -3.73 23.07
C PRO A 87 -12.52 -5.05 23.66
N GLU A 88 -13.71 -5.05 24.28
CA GLU A 88 -14.35 -6.24 24.87
C GLU A 88 -14.85 -7.21 23.81
N ARG A 89 -15.33 -6.71 22.67
CA ARG A 89 -15.76 -7.54 21.55
C ARG A 89 -14.58 -8.05 20.73
N ILE A 90 -13.52 -7.25 20.56
CA ILE A 90 -12.23 -7.70 20.06
C ILE A 90 -11.72 -8.83 20.96
N LYS A 91 -11.70 -8.64 22.27
CA LYS A 91 -11.37 -9.68 23.24
C LYS A 91 -12.28 -10.90 23.10
N GLY A 92 -13.60 -10.72 22.99
CA GLY A 92 -14.56 -11.80 22.77
C GLY A 92 -14.43 -12.53 21.43
N MET A 93 -13.98 -11.86 20.37
CA MET A 93 -13.67 -12.45 19.05
C MET A 93 -12.32 -13.17 19.05
N LEU A 94 -11.36 -12.68 19.84
CA LEU A 94 -10.12 -13.40 20.14
C LEU A 94 -10.42 -14.66 20.97
N GLU A 95 -11.45 -14.62 21.82
CA GLU A 95 -11.85 -15.69 22.74
C GLU A 95 -12.83 -16.72 22.13
N ASN A 96 -13.80 -16.36 21.25
CA ASN A 96 -14.70 -17.28 20.51
C ASN A 96 -14.16 -17.59 19.09
N GLU A 97 -13.47 -18.70 18.77
CA GLU A 97 -13.86 -20.13 18.69
C GLU A 97 -14.89 -20.45 17.61
N ASP A 98 -14.41 -20.64 16.37
CA ASP A 98 -14.94 -21.61 15.37
C ASP A 98 -14.19 -21.55 14.01
N SER A 99 -13.27 -20.59 13.78
CA SER A 99 -12.42 -20.67 12.57
C SER A 99 -11.37 -21.77 12.73
N ILE A 100 -11.36 -22.72 11.78
CA ILE A 100 -10.32 -23.75 11.66
C ILE A 100 -8.90 -23.13 11.57
N PHE A 101 -8.80 -21.91 11.03
CA PHE A 101 -7.55 -21.16 10.94
C PHE A 101 -7.21 -20.49 12.26
N TRP A 102 -8.21 -20.09 13.06
CA TRP A 102 -7.99 -19.67 14.45
C TRP A 102 -7.42 -20.81 15.29
N GLU A 103 -7.93 -22.04 15.22
CA GLU A 103 -7.31 -23.15 15.97
C GLU A 103 -5.84 -23.38 15.58
N ALA A 104 -5.52 -23.31 14.28
CA ALA A 104 -4.16 -23.49 13.79
C ALA A 104 -3.24 -22.31 14.17
N ALA A 105 -3.69 -21.07 13.96
CA ALA A 105 -2.96 -19.87 14.36
C ALA A 105 -2.82 -19.76 15.88
N ARG A 106 -3.86 -20.13 16.64
CA ARG A 106 -3.85 -20.14 18.11
C ARG A 106 -2.96 -21.26 18.65
N ARG A 107 -2.90 -22.45 18.04
CA ARG A 107 -1.86 -23.46 18.37
C ARG A 107 -0.45 -22.96 18.05
N ASP A 108 -0.25 -22.24 16.95
CA ASP A 108 1.05 -21.68 16.57
C ASP A 108 1.43 -20.39 17.31
N VAL A 109 0.49 -19.73 18.00
CA VAL A 109 0.65 -18.41 18.67
C VAL A 109 0.42 -18.47 20.19
N TYR A 110 -0.64 -19.13 20.65
CA TYR A 110 -0.91 -19.41 22.08
C TYR A 110 -0.40 -20.79 22.54
N GLY A 111 -0.24 -21.76 21.63
CA GLY A 111 0.64 -22.92 21.85
C GLY A 111 2.12 -22.59 21.63
N ALA A 112 2.39 -21.43 21.03
CA ALA A 112 3.66 -20.76 21.15
C ALA A 112 3.82 -20.26 22.58
N SER A 113 4.35 -21.17 23.39
CA SER A 113 5.00 -20.92 24.66
C SER A 113 5.75 -19.59 24.68
N SER A 114 6.12 -19.14 25.88
CA SER A 114 7.19 -18.16 26.11
C SER A 114 8.39 -18.23 25.13
N GLY A 115 8.63 -19.33 24.42
CA GLY A 115 9.56 -19.45 23.29
C GLY A 115 9.32 -18.53 22.08
N THR A 116 8.08 -18.25 21.64
CA THR A 116 7.86 -17.37 20.45
C THR A 116 8.15 -15.92 20.78
N MET A 117 7.62 -15.41 21.89
CA MET A 117 7.96 -14.05 22.35
C MET A 117 9.45 -13.93 22.65
N ARG A 118 10.09 -14.99 23.19
CA ARG A 118 11.57 -15.03 23.31
C ARG A 118 12.27 -14.97 21.97
N THR A 119 11.77 -15.64 20.94
CA THR A 119 12.33 -15.62 19.59
C THR A 119 12.19 -14.24 18.94
N ILE A 120 11.01 -13.62 19.07
CA ILE A 120 10.76 -12.25 18.58
C ILE A 120 11.66 -11.26 19.30
N ALA A 121 11.76 -11.33 20.63
CA ALA A 121 12.66 -10.49 21.40
C ALA A 121 14.13 -10.68 21.02
N ALA A 122 14.58 -11.92 20.79
CA ALA A 122 15.93 -12.22 20.34
C ALA A 122 16.21 -11.65 18.94
N ARG A 123 15.26 -11.80 18.00
CA ARG A 123 15.36 -11.22 16.65
C ARG A 123 15.35 -9.70 16.68
N ARG A 124 14.49 -9.08 17.49
CA ARG A 124 14.48 -7.62 17.72
C ARG A 124 15.85 -7.14 18.21
N LEU A 125 16.44 -7.85 19.18
CA LEU A 125 17.76 -7.50 19.69
C LEU A 125 18.85 -7.64 18.62
N GLU A 126 18.80 -8.69 17.80
CA GLU A 126 19.71 -8.85 16.66
C GLU A 126 19.55 -7.70 15.65
N LEU A 127 18.31 -7.37 15.29
CA LEU A 127 17.97 -6.27 14.38
C LEU A 127 18.51 -4.93 14.90
N ARG A 128 18.28 -4.61 16.19
CA ARG A 128 18.83 -3.40 16.83
C ARG A 128 20.36 -3.35 16.81
N ARG A 129 21.03 -4.50 16.98
CA ARG A 129 22.50 -4.61 16.90
C ARG A 129 23.03 -4.42 15.47
N ARG A 130 22.32 -4.96 14.48
CA ARG A 130 22.75 -4.92 13.07
C ARG A 130 22.51 -3.58 12.39
N VAL A 131 21.46 -2.86 12.78
CA VAL A 131 21.02 -1.65 12.07
C VAL A 131 21.23 -0.36 12.89
N GLY A 132 21.73 -0.47 14.13
CA GLY A 132 21.78 0.64 15.08
C GLY A 132 20.39 0.98 15.63
N GLN A 133 20.30 1.70 16.74
CA GLN A 133 19.02 2.07 17.39
C GLN A 133 18.10 2.95 16.50
N THR A 134 18.56 3.43 15.34
CA THR A 134 17.96 4.55 14.61
C THR A 134 17.32 4.18 13.27
N VAL A 135 17.02 2.90 12.99
CA VAL A 135 16.42 2.52 11.69
C VAL A 135 15.20 1.63 11.86
N PHE A 136 14.21 2.11 12.60
CA PHE A 136 12.85 1.55 12.54
C PHE A 136 11.89 2.73 12.40
N GLY A 137 11.21 2.77 11.25
CA GLY A 137 10.75 4.03 10.66
C GLY A 137 11.79 4.62 9.70
N ARG A 138 12.50 3.79 8.92
CA ARG A 138 12.96 4.31 7.62
C ARG A 138 11.68 4.58 6.85
N GLU A 139 11.17 5.81 7.01
CA GLU A 139 10.63 6.58 5.92
C GLU A 139 11.42 6.11 4.71
N LEU A 140 10.74 5.45 3.77
CA LEU A 140 11.35 5.11 2.51
C LEU A 140 11.71 6.47 1.93
N GLU A 141 12.87 7.01 2.31
CA GLU A 141 13.48 8.19 1.74
C GLU A 141 13.48 7.85 0.28
N PRO A 142 12.56 8.43 -0.51
CA PRO A 142 12.25 7.89 -1.81
C PRO A 142 13.50 8.19 -2.62
N ARG A 143 14.42 7.22 -2.74
CA ARG A 143 15.52 7.28 -3.72
C ARG A 143 14.96 7.28 -5.15
N TRP A 144 13.63 7.18 -5.26
CA TRP A 144 12.74 7.53 -6.36
C TRP A 144 12.62 9.01 -6.68
N ALA A 145 13.13 9.91 -5.84
CA ALA A 145 13.13 11.34 -6.12
C ALA A 145 13.70 11.57 -7.53
N GLY A 146 12.82 11.87 -8.49
CA GLY A 146 13.13 12.06 -9.91
C GLY A 146 12.63 10.97 -10.89
N LYS A 147 12.27 9.76 -10.45
CA LYS A 147 11.62 8.74 -11.31
C LYS A 147 10.11 8.76 -11.10
N LYS A 148 9.35 9.10 -12.13
CA LYS A 148 7.87 9.10 -12.13
C LYS A 148 7.32 7.68 -12.02
N ARG A 149 7.43 7.07 -10.84
CA ARG A 149 6.81 5.79 -10.47
C ARG A 149 5.87 6.00 -9.29
N VAL A 150 4.77 5.27 -9.26
CA VAL A 150 3.77 5.34 -8.18
C VAL A 150 3.21 3.95 -7.89
N ALA A 151 2.82 3.71 -6.64
CA ALA A 151 2.15 2.48 -6.23
C ALA A 151 0.72 2.79 -5.83
N LEU A 152 -0.23 2.10 -6.47
CA LEU A 152 -1.61 2.04 -5.98
C LEU A 152 -1.69 0.98 -4.89
N THR A 153 -2.21 1.36 -3.72
CA THR A 153 -2.42 0.44 -2.61
C THR A 153 -3.87 0.45 -2.18
N PHE A 154 -4.40 -0.71 -1.82
CA PHE A 154 -5.78 -0.90 -1.40
C PHE A 154 -5.85 -1.63 -0.07
N ASP A 155 -6.47 -1.00 0.93
CA ASP A 155 -6.64 -1.57 2.27
C ASP A 155 -8.02 -2.25 2.43
N ASP A 156 -8.21 -2.86 3.60
CA ASP A 156 -9.44 -3.44 4.21
C ASP A 156 -10.02 -4.73 3.64
N GLY A 157 -9.87 -4.97 2.35
CA GLY A 157 -10.53 -6.11 1.69
C GLY A 157 -9.96 -7.48 2.04
N PRO A 158 -10.31 -8.52 1.26
CA PRO A 158 -11.18 -8.47 0.09
C PRO A 158 -12.68 -8.38 0.43
N HIS A 159 -13.39 -7.55 -0.31
CA HIS A 159 -14.87 -7.47 -0.34
C HIS A 159 -15.38 -8.05 -1.64
N ALA A 160 -16.38 -8.94 -1.58
CA ALA A 160 -16.74 -9.83 -2.70
C ALA A 160 -16.89 -9.09 -4.03
N ALA A 161 -17.60 -7.96 -4.01
CA ALA A 161 -18.01 -7.28 -5.23
C ALA A 161 -17.10 -6.10 -5.60
N THR A 162 -16.72 -5.25 -4.65
CA THR A 162 -15.86 -4.08 -4.92
C THR A 162 -14.42 -4.50 -5.19
N THR A 163 -13.87 -5.48 -4.47
CA THR A 163 -12.51 -5.96 -4.75
C THR A 163 -12.42 -6.62 -6.12
N GLN A 164 -13.41 -7.43 -6.51
CA GLN A 164 -13.46 -8.00 -7.86
C GLN A 164 -13.52 -6.90 -8.93
N ALA A 165 -14.33 -5.86 -8.73
CA ALA A 165 -14.41 -4.73 -9.66
C ALA A 165 -13.07 -3.97 -9.79
N ILE A 166 -12.34 -3.78 -8.69
CA ILE A 166 -10.99 -3.18 -8.71
C ILE A 166 -10.04 -4.05 -9.53
N LEU A 167 -9.99 -5.36 -9.27
CA LEU A 167 -9.13 -6.30 -10.01
C LEU A 167 -9.42 -6.24 -11.52
N ASP A 168 -10.68 -6.18 -11.91
CA ASP A 168 -11.08 -6.08 -13.31
C ASP A 168 -10.62 -4.76 -13.96
N ILE A 169 -10.72 -3.63 -13.24
CA ILE A 169 -10.20 -2.33 -13.71
C ILE A 169 -8.68 -2.42 -13.88
N LEU A 170 -7.96 -2.88 -12.86
CA LEU A 170 -6.49 -2.99 -12.88
C LEU A 170 -6.00 -3.88 -14.03
N LYS A 171 -6.68 -5.02 -14.25
CA LYS A 171 -6.38 -5.96 -15.34
C LYS A 171 -6.58 -5.35 -16.71
N ARG A 172 -7.74 -4.71 -16.96
CA ARG A 172 -8.01 -4.00 -18.23
C ARG A 172 -7.00 -2.89 -18.47
N SER A 173 -6.64 -2.18 -17.40
CA SER A 173 -5.65 -1.11 -17.48
C SER A 173 -4.21 -1.62 -17.55
N ARG A 174 -3.93 -2.91 -17.28
CA ARG A 174 -2.56 -3.46 -17.11
C ARG A 174 -1.76 -2.67 -16.07
N VAL A 175 -2.35 -2.47 -14.91
CA VAL A 175 -1.76 -1.73 -13.78
C VAL A 175 -1.55 -2.69 -12.62
N PRO A 176 -0.30 -2.90 -12.16
CA PRO A 176 -0.07 -3.62 -10.92
C PRO A 176 -0.45 -2.74 -9.71
N ALA A 177 -0.86 -3.39 -8.62
CA ALA A 177 -1.20 -2.75 -7.35
C ALA A 177 -0.73 -3.60 -6.17
N THR A 178 -0.86 -3.08 -4.96
CA THR A 178 -0.62 -3.82 -3.71
C THR A 178 -1.88 -3.82 -2.86
N PHE A 179 -2.33 -4.98 -2.41
CA PHE A 179 -3.51 -5.11 -1.57
C PHE A 179 -3.09 -5.47 -0.14
N PHE A 180 -3.45 -4.65 0.84
CA PHE A 180 -3.29 -4.97 2.26
C PHE A 180 -4.61 -5.54 2.76
N PHE A 181 -4.68 -6.86 2.85
CA PHE A 181 -5.92 -7.55 3.20
C PHE A 181 -6.04 -7.80 4.70
N VAL A 182 -7.28 -7.71 5.18
CA VAL A 182 -7.66 -8.05 6.55
C VAL A 182 -7.90 -9.55 6.63
N GLY A 183 -7.38 -10.19 7.69
CA GLY A 183 -7.41 -11.65 7.83
C GLY A 183 -8.82 -12.24 7.78
N THR A 184 -9.78 -11.68 8.53
CA THR A 184 -11.18 -12.15 8.52
C THR A 184 -11.84 -12.04 7.16
N MET A 185 -11.51 -11.00 6.38
CA MET A 185 -12.01 -10.83 5.02
C MET A 185 -11.35 -11.82 4.04
N ALA A 186 -10.04 -12.05 4.20
CA ALA A 186 -9.30 -13.04 3.43
C ALA A 186 -9.78 -14.48 3.71
N GLU A 187 -10.25 -14.78 4.92
CA GLU A 187 -10.88 -16.07 5.25
C GLU A 187 -12.23 -16.25 4.55
N ARG A 188 -13.02 -15.17 4.45
CA ARG A 188 -14.34 -15.20 3.78
C ARG A 188 -14.21 -15.29 2.26
N HIS A 189 -13.22 -14.62 1.69
CA HIS A 189 -13.02 -14.53 0.24
C HIS A 189 -11.60 -14.92 -0.20
N PRO A 190 -11.13 -16.15 0.10
CA PRO A 190 -9.77 -16.57 -0.22
C PRO A 190 -9.54 -16.68 -1.74
N GLU A 191 -10.61 -16.84 -2.53
CA GLU A 191 -10.58 -16.80 -3.99
C GLU A 191 -10.16 -15.44 -4.55
N LEU A 192 -10.54 -14.34 -3.89
CA LEU A 192 -10.15 -13.00 -4.31
C LEU A 192 -8.69 -12.71 -3.97
N VAL A 193 -8.21 -13.19 -2.82
CA VAL A 193 -6.78 -13.14 -2.48
C VAL A 193 -5.95 -13.90 -3.52
N ARG A 194 -6.38 -15.11 -3.90
CA ARG A 194 -5.76 -15.90 -4.96
C ARG A 194 -5.77 -15.19 -6.31
N ALA A 195 -6.92 -14.61 -6.68
CA ALA A 195 -7.06 -13.91 -7.94
C ALA A 195 -6.12 -12.70 -8.01
N ALA A 196 -6.07 -11.89 -6.96
CA ALA A 196 -5.17 -10.74 -6.88
C ALA A 196 -3.71 -11.14 -7.04
N PHE A 197 -3.27 -12.18 -6.32
CA PHE A 197 -1.90 -12.69 -6.39
C PHE A 197 -1.56 -13.24 -7.79
N ARG A 198 -2.42 -14.08 -8.35
CA ARG A 198 -2.23 -14.68 -9.69
C ARG A 198 -2.17 -13.62 -10.79
N ASP A 199 -2.94 -12.55 -10.66
CA ASP A 199 -3.00 -11.46 -11.64
C ASP A 199 -1.81 -10.47 -11.49
N GLY A 200 -0.85 -10.78 -10.61
CA GLY A 200 0.44 -10.09 -10.51
C GLY A 200 0.47 -8.93 -9.52
N HIS A 201 -0.51 -8.86 -8.61
CA HIS A 201 -0.53 -7.87 -7.53
C HIS A 201 0.23 -8.37 -6.30
N SER A 202 0.82 -7.44 -5.55
CA SER A 202 1.43 -7.75 -4.25
C SER A 202 0.37 -7.90 -3.18
N ILE A 203 0.58 -8.85 -2.27
CA ILE A 203 -0.30 -9.11 -1.13
C ILE A 203 0.41 -8.73 0.17
N GLY A 204 -0.21 -7.83 0.92
CA GLY A 204 0.24 -7.33 2.21
C GLY A 204 -0.75 -7.69 3.32
N ASN A 205 -0.23 -7.64 4.54
CA ASN A 205 -0.93 -7.95 5.77
C ASN A 205 -1.52 -6.66 6.38
N HIS A 206 -2.82 -6.64 6.66
CA HIS A 206 -3.51 -5.53 7.31
C HIS A 206 -4.11 -5.89 8.67
N THR A 207 -3.42 -6.75 9.43
CA THR A 207 -3.91 -7.42 10.65
C THR A 207 -5.08 -8.36 10.39
N PHE A 208 -5.47 -9.14 11.39
CA PHE A 208 -6.50 -10.14 11.21
C PHE A 208 -7.89 -9.54 11.37
N HIS A 209 -8.05 -8.67 12.37
CA HIS A 209 -9.32 -8.04 12.73
C HIS A 209 -9.35 -6.53 12.50
N HIS A 210 -8.39 -5.94 11.79
CA HIS A 210 -8.32 -4.49 11.56
C HIS A 210 -8.45 -3.67 12.86
N VAL A 211 -7.68 -4.07 13.87
CA VAL A 211 -7.73 -3.50 15.22
C VAL A 211 -6.72 -2.37 15.39
N THR A 212 -7.05 -1.42 16.27
CA THR A 212 -6.12 -0.35 16.63
C THR A 212 -4.94 -0.92 17.45
N MET A 213 -3.84 -1.22 16.78
CA MET A 213 -2.73 -1.97 17.36
C MET A 213 -2.07 -1.30 18.57
N VAL A 214 -2.05 0.03 18.62
CA VAL A 214 -1.49 0.79 19.76
C VAL A 214 -2.29 0.64 21.06
N LYS A 215 -3.47 0.01 21.00
CA LYS A 215 -4.30 -0.32 22.18
C LYS A 215 -4.13 -1.77 22.64
N LEU A 216 -3.36 -2.57 21.91
CA LEU A 216 -3.15 -3.98 22.21
C LEU A 216 -1.92 -4.20 23.08
N SER A 217 -1.87 -5.35 23.74
CA SER A 217 -0.61 -5.87 24.26
C SER A 217 0.32 -6.25 23.11
N GLU A 218 1.63 -6.29 23.37
CA GLU A 218 2.62 -6.74 22.38
C GLU A 218 2.30 -8.14 21.84
N ALA A 219 1.87 -9.05 22.72
CA ALA A 219 1.53 -10.42 22.34
C ALA A 219 0.29 -10.48 21.43
N ASP A 220 -0.73 -9.68 21.70
CA ASP A 220 -1.93 -9.62 20.87
C ASP A 220 -1.63 -8.98 19.51
N ALA A 221 -0.81 -7.93 19.47
CA ALA A 221 -0.36 -7.31 18.22
C ALA A 221 0.42 -8.31 17.33
N VAL A 222 1.31 -9.10 17.92
CA VAL A 222 2.02 -10.20 17.22
C VAL A 222 1.04 -11.26 16.71
N THR A 223 0.01 -11.57 17.50
CA THR A 223 -1.04 -12.54 17.14
C THR A 223 -1.81 -12.08 15.91
N GLU A 224 -2.25 -10.83 15.89
CA GLU A 224 -2.94 -10.21 14.76
C GLU A 224 -2.13 -10.28 13.45
N ILE A 225 -0.83 -9.96 13.52
CA ILE A 225 0.05 -10.04 12.35
C ILE A 225 0.21 -11.50 11.90
N LYS A 226 0.50 -12.43 12.82
CA LYS A 226 0.73 -13.85 12.46
C LYS A 226 -0.52 -14.51 11.89
N ALA A 227 -1.68 -14.30 12.51
CA ALA A 227 -2.94 -14.91 12.08
C ALA A 227 -3.28 -14.47 10.65
N CYS A 228 -3.21 -13.17 10.35
CA CYS A 228 -3.45 -12.65 9.00
C CYS A 228 -2.44 -13.23 8.01
N GLY A 229 -1.15 -13.25 8.36
CA GLY A 229 -0.10 -13.83 7.52
C GLY A 229 -0.34 -15.30 7.17
N ASN A 230 -0.87 -16.09 8.11
CA ASN A 230 -1.20 -17.50 7.89
C ASN A 230 -2.34 -17.68 6.88
N VAL A 231 -3.42 -16.90 7.00
CA VAL A 231 -4.54 -16.95 6.05
C VAL A 231 -4.10 -16.55 4.65
N LEU A 232 -3.34 -15.46 4.53
CA LEU A 232 -2.82 -14.99 3.25
C LEU A 232 -1.87 -16.00 2.61
N LYS A 233 -1.01 -16.66 3.42
CA LYS A 233 -0.15 -17.75 2.94
C LYS A 233 -0.95 -18.96 2.49
N ALA A 234 -2.00 -19.34 3.22
CA ALA A 234 -2.84 -20.46 2.84
C ALA A 234 -3.56 -20.20 1.51
N ALA A 235 -3.99 -18.96 1.26
CA ALA A 235 -4.60 -18.58 -0.01
C ALA A 235 -3.57 -18.59 -1.16
N THR A 236 -2.39 -18.00 -0.97
CA THR A 236 -1.43 -17.72 -2.06
C THR A 236 -0.32 -18.75 -2.24
N GLY A 237 -0.08 -19.59 -1.23
CA GLY A 237 1.11 -20.45 -1.14
C GLY A 237 2.39 -19.71 -0.73
N VAL A 238 2.36 -18.38 -0.57
CA VAL A 238 3.55 -17.54 -0.28
C VAL A 238 3.31 -16.71 0.96
N SER A 239 4.30 -16.66 1.86
CA SER A 239 4.22 -15.79 3.04
C SER A 239 4.28 -14.32 2.62
N PRO A 240 3.32 -13.48 3.04
CA PRO A 240 3.42 -12.04 2.82
C PRO A 240 4.61 -11.49 3.62
N HIS A 241 5.20 -10.40 3.11
CA HIS A 241 6.32 -9.69 3.75
C HIS A 241 6.10 -8.18 3.78
N LEU A 242 4.93 -7.71 3.36
CA LEU A 242 4.47 -6.33 3.52
C LEU A 242 3.42 -6.30 4.62
N PHE A 243 3.50 -5.30 5.49
CA PHE A 243 2.56 -5.09 6.58
C PHE A 243 2.19 -3.61 6.64
N ARG A 244 0.91 -3.31 6.83
CA ARG A 244 0.44 -1.95 7.09
C ARG A 244 -0.41 -1.95 8.36
N PRO A 245 -0.11 -1.13 9.38
CA PRO A 245 -0.94 -1.04 10.57
C PRO A 245 -2.26 -0.32 10.24
N PRO A 246 -3.41 -0.82 10.71
CA PRO A 246 -4.71 -0.15 10.59
C PRO A 246 -4.67 1.32 11.00
N GLY A 247 -5.22 2.18 10.14
CA GLY A 247 -5.23 3.63 10.33
C GLY A 247 -3.84 4.29 10.39
N GLY A 248 -2.76 3.59 10.02
CA GLY A 248 -1.39 4.08 10.14
C GLY A 248 -0.90 4.21 11.59
N GLN A 249 -1.61 3.62 12.56
CA GLN A 249 -1.31 3.79 13.99
C GLN A 249 -0.37 2.69 14.48
N TYR A 250 0.84 3.07 14.85
CA TYR A 250 1.83 2.17 15.41
C TYR A 250 2.80 2.91 16.34
N HIS A 251 3.46 2.17 17.23
CA HIS A 251 4.66 2.61 17.94
C HIS A 251 5.86 1.77 17.47
N SER A 252 7.07 2.21 17.82
CA SER A 252 8.32 1.56 17.40
C SER A 252 8.34 0.05 17.67
N VAL A 253 7.82 -0.39 18.82
CA VAL A 253 7.75 -1.81 19.18
C VAL A 253 6.91 -2.63 18.18
N ILE A 254 5.75 -2.15 17.70
CA ILE A 254 4.95 -2.84 16.67
C ILE A 254 5.73 -2.99 15.36
N ALA A 255 6.44 -1.92 14.94
CA ALA A 255 7.26 -1.98 13.73
C ALA A 255 8.44 -2.94 13.89
N GLU A 256 9.04 -3.01 15.07
CA GLU A 256 10.10 -3.97 15.40
C GLU A 256 9.60 -5.42 15.42
N ASP A 257 8.38 -5.66 15.91
CA ASP A 257 7.73 -6.97 15.87
C ASP A 257 7.42 -7.42 14.46
N ALA A 258 6.82 -6.54 13.67
CA ALA A 258 6.60 -6.79 12.25
C ALA A 258 7.93 -7.15 11.56
N ALA A 259 9.00 -6.39 11.80
CA ALA A 259 10.33 -6.68 11.26
C ALA A 259 10.90 -8.03 11.73
N ALA A 260 10.77 -8.37 13.02
CA ALA A 260 11.21 -9.64 13.57
C ALA A 260 10.45 -10.85 12.96
N LEU A 261 9.19 -10.63 12.58
CA LEU A 261 8.34 -11.57 11.85
C LEU A 261 8.64 -11.60 10.34
N GLY A 262 9.54 -10.75 9.83
CA GLY A 262 9.97 -10.72 8.44
C GLY A 262 9.18 -9.76 7.55
N TYR A 263 8.42 -8.83 8.13
CA TYR A 263 7.65 -7.84 7.39
C TYR A 263 8.38 -6.50 7.25
N HIS A 264 8.10 -5.81 6.15
CA HIS A 264 8.32 -4.39 5.99
C HIS A 264 7.03 -3.64 6.35
N THR A 265 7.12 -2.71 7.30
CA THR A 265 6.02 -1.80 7.63
C THR A 265 5.91 -0.71 6.56
N ILE A 266 4.76 -0.62 5.89
CA ILE A 266 4.49 0.27 4.76
C ILE A 266 3.37 1.24 5.10
N LEU A 267 3.64 2.53 4.99
CA LEU A 267 2.64 3.60 5.07
C LEU A 267 2.32 4.13 3.66
N TRP A 268 1.90 5.38 3.56
CA TRP A 268 1.57 6.05 2.32
C TRP A 268 2.11 7.49 2.32
N THR A 269 2.17 8.09 1.14
CA THR A 269 2.56 9.50 0.96
C THR A 269 1.46 10.32 0.28
N CYS A 270 0.43 9.66 -0.25
CA CYS A 270 -0.70 10.26 -0.92
C CYS A 270 -1.98 9.63 -0.37
N ASP A 271 -2.78 10.43 0.34
CA ASP A 271 -4.07 10.02 0.90
C ASP A 271 -5.16 10.98 0.38
N PRO A 272 -6.05 10.52 -0.50
CA PRO A 272 -7.16 11.32 -0.98
C PRO A 272 -8.35 11.36 0.01
N GLY A 273 -8.36 10.50 1.03
CA GLY A 273 -9.46 10.35 1.98
C GLY A 273 -10.68 9.63 1.40
N ASP A 274 -10.48 8.63 0.55
CA ASP A 274 -11.58 7.90 -0.09
C ASP A 274 -12.47 7.15 0.91
N TYR A 275 -11.93 6.73 2.05
CA TYR A 275 -12.69 6.16 3.18
C TYR A 275 -13.82 7.06 3.68
N GLN A 276 -13.79 8.37 3.40
CA GLN A 276 -14.88 9.32 3.70
C GLN A 276 -16.00 9.30 2.64
N ARG A 277 -15.96 8.35 1.69
CA ARG A 277 -16.90 8.21 0.56
C ARG A 277 -17.13 9.51 -0.21
N LEU A 278 -16.03 10.23 -0.43
CA LEU A 278 -16.04 11.50 -1.16
C LEU A 278 -16.50 11.29 -2.60
N HIS A 279 -17.04 12.34 -3.21
CA HIS A 279 -17.38 12.30 -4.64
C HIS A 279 -16.15 11.84 -5.47
N PRO A 280 -16.31 10.93 -6.46
CA PRO A 280 -15.18 10.35 -7.20
C PRO A 280 -14.22 11.38 -7.82
N ALA A 281 -14.76 12.50 -8.30
CA ALA A 281 -13.95 13.61 -8.82
C ALA A 281 -13.05 14.25 -7.74
N THR A 282 -13.52 14.31 -6.49
CA THR A 282 -12.74 14.82 -5.36
C THR A 282 -11.61 13.86 -4.98
N ILE A 283 -11.88 12.55 -4.97
CA ILE A 283 -10.85 11.50 -4.73
C ILE A 283 -9.75 11.64 -5.77
N ALA A 284 -10.13 11.70 -7.05
CA ALA A 284 -9.20 11.87 -8.16
C ALA A 284 -8.40 13.18 -8.05
N GLN A 285 -9.07 14.32 -7.84
CA GLN A 285 -8.41 15.62 -7.74
C GLN A 285 -7.40 15.66 -6.58
N ARG A 286 -7.77 15.14 -5.41
CA ARG A 286 -6.86 15.08 -4.25
C ARG A 286 -5.66 14.19 -4.54
N THR A 287 -5.88 13.03 -5.16
CA THR A 287 -4.80 12.12 -5.57
C THR A 287 -3.81 12.84 -6.50
N LEU A 288 -4.30 13.45 -7.58
CA LEU A 288 -3.46 14.12 -8.58
C LEU A 288 -2.73 15.34 -8.03
N LYS A 289 -3.30 16.00 -7.01
CA LYS A 289 -2.69 17.16 -6.36
C LYS A 289 -1.55 16.78 -5.40
N THR A 290 -1.63 15.63 -4.73
CA THR A 290 -0.70 15.28 -3.65
C THR A 290 0.32 14.21 -4.05
N VAL A 291 0.06 13.46 -5.13
CA VAL A 291 0.97 12.44 -5.63
C VAL A 291 2.30 13.03 -6.12
N THR A 292 3.39 12.41 -5.72
CA THR A 292 4.76 12.77 -6.12
C THR A 292 5.49 11.55 -6.72
N PRO A 293 6.60 11.75 -7.46
CA PRO A 293 7.47 10.67 -7.88
C PRO A 293 7.94 9.81 -6.70
N GLY A 294 7.69 8.50 -6.76
CA GLY A 294 7.92 7.56 -5.66
C GLY A 294 6.74 7.41 -4.70
N GLY A 295 5.59 8.03 -4.99
CA GLY A 295 4.46 8.07 -4.09
C GLY A 295 3.73 6.73 -3.95
N ILE A 296 3.26 6.47 -2.73
CA ILE A 296 2.38 5.35 -2.39
C ILE A 296 1.00 5.96 -2.11
N ILE A 297 0.02 5.59 -2.95
CA ILE A 297 -1.35 6.09 -2.90
C ILE A 297 -2.19 5.13 -2.05
N LEU A 298 -2.77 5.63 -0.96
CA LEU A 298 -3.71 4.90 -0.11
C LEU A 298 -5.12 5.01 -0.71
N LEU A 299 -5.75 3.86 -0.92
CA LEU A 299 -7.16 3.70 -1.28
C LEU A 299 -7.72 2.50 -0.51
N HIS A 300 -9.03 2.30 -0.54
CA HIS A 300 -9.71 1.22 0.17
C HIS A 300 -10.54 0.37 -0.80
N SER A 301 -10.46 -0.96 -0.64
CA SER A 301 -11.12 -1.90 -1.55
C SER A 301 -12.61 -2.15 -1.23
N GLY A 302 -13.12 -1.59 -0.14
CA GLY A 302 -14.54 -1.57 0.23
C GLY A 302 -15.29 -0.29 -0.16
N VAL A 303 -14.60 0.69 -0.79
CA VAL A 303 -15.19 2.00 -1.14
C VAL A 303 -15.62 2.04 -2.60
N THR A 304 -16.91 2.22 -2.82
CA THR A 304 -17.49 2.20 -4.16
C THR A 304 -17.12 3.43 -5.00
N GLU A 305 -16.98 4.60 -4.38
CA GLU A 305 -16.55 5.84 -5.02
C GLU A 305 -15.13 5.72 -5.59
N THR A 306 -14.28 4.90 -4.95
CA THR A 306 -12.93 4.57 -5.42
C THR A 306 -12.98 3.85 -6.77
N LEU A 307 -13.95 2.95 -7.00
CA LEU A 307 -14.14 2.29 -8.30
C LEU A 307 -14.33 3.29 -9.43
N ARG A 308 -15.07 4.37 -9.15
CA ARG A 308 -15.40 5.41 -10.13
C ARG A 308 -14.24 6.37 -10.35
N ALA A 309 -13.43 6.63 -9.33
CA ALA A 309 -12.26 7.51 -9.42
C ALA A 309 -11.07 6.81 -10.11
N LEU A 310 -10.92 5.50 -9.91
CA LEU A 310 -9.73 4.73 -10.28
C LEU A 310 -9.35 4.81 -11.77
N PRO A 311 -10.27 4.66 -12.75
CA PRO A 311 -9.92 4.77 -14.17
C PRO A 311 -9.33 6.14 -14.53
N TYR A 312 -9.89 7.21 -13.98
CA TYR A 312 -9.42 8.57 -14.22
C TYR A 312 -8.06 8.81 -13.56
N ILE A 313 -7.85 8.36 -12.32
CA ILE A 313 -6.53 8.41 -11.65
C ILE A 313 -5.47 7.71 -12.50
N ILE A 314 -5.76 6.49 -12.97
CA ILE A 314 -4.84 5.70 -13.79
C ILE A 314 -4.48 6.43 -15.09
N GLN A 315 -5.49 6.95 -15.79
CA GLN A 315 -5.30 7.67 -17.05
C GLN A 315 -4.46 8.93 -16.85
N SER A 316 -4.85 9.80 -15.91
CA SER A 316 -4.18 11.07 -15.68
C SER A 316 -2.73 10.90 -15.22
N LEU A 317 -2.43 9.90 -14.39
CA LEU A 317 -1.05 9.63 -13.99
C LEU A 317 -0.20 9.11 -15.15
N ARG A 318 -0.76 8.29 -16.04
CA ARG A 318 -0.06 7.88 -17.27
C ARG A 318 0.24 9.05 -18.19
N GLU A 319 -0.73 9.92 -18.41
CA GLU A 319 -0.56 11.14 -19.22
C GLU A 319 0.50 12.07 -18.61
N ALA A 320 0.57 12.12 -17.28
CA ALA A 320 1.63 12.83 -16.55
C ALA A 320 3.00 12.11 -16.57
N GLY A 321 3.12 10.95 -17.22
CA GLY A 321 4.37 10.20 -17.40
C GLY A 321 4.72 9.27 -16.25
N TYR A 322 3.76 8.91 -15.39
CA TYR A 322 3.97 7.95 -14.31
C TYR A 322 3.88 6.51 -14.79
N THR A 323 4.75 5.67 -14.23
CA THR A 323 4.69 4.20 -14.34
C THR A 323 4.14 3.63 -13.04
N PHE A 324 3.13 2.76 -13.14
CA PHE A 324 2.60 2.04 -11.99
C PHE A 324 3.47 0.83 -11.63
N VAL A 325 3.72 0.65 -10.34
CA VAL A 325 4.48 -0.48 -9.78
C VAL A 325 3.81 -0.96 -8.49
N THR A 326 4.09 -2.18 -8.08
CA THR A 326 3.81 -2.68 -6.74
C THR A 326 4.76 -2.07 -5.69
N VAL A 327 4.39 -2.12 -4.42
CA VAL A 327 5.30 -1.77 -3.32
C VAL A 327 6.52 -2.70 -3.28
N ASP A 328 6.35 -3.98 -3.60
CA ASP A 328 7.45 -4.95 -3.79
C ASP A 328 8.49 -4.48 -4.81
N GLU A 329 8.02 -4.05 -5.98
CA GLU A 329 8.88 -3.51 -7.04
C GLU A 329 9.58 -2.24 -6.61
N MET A 330 8.92 -1.42 -5.79
CA MET A 330 9.59 -0.31 -5.13
C MET A 330 10.76 -0.86 -4.28
N LEU A 331 10.49 -1.68 -3.27
CA LEU A 331 11.51 -2.16 -2.34
C LEU A 331 12.67 -2.92 -3.01
N ARG A 332 12.41 -3.73 -4.05
CA ARG A 332 13.46 -4.53 -4.72
C ARG A 332 14.52 -3.70 -5.43
N THR A 333 14.13 -2.63 -6.12
CA THR A 333 15.14 -1.77 -6.77
C THR A 333 15.93 -0.93 -5.76
N ASP A 334 15.41 -0.67 -4.56
CA ASP A 334 16.19 -0.08 -3.47
C ASP A 334 17.33 -1.01 -3.01
N ALA A 335 17.07 -2.31 -2.90
CA ALA A 335 18.08 -3.30 -2.51
C ALA A 335 19.18 -3.47 -3.58
N ALA A 336 18.81 -3.47 -4.85
CA ALA A 336 19.75 -3.53 -5.97
C ALA A 336 20.67 -2.29 -6.04
N ALA A 337 20.10 -1.08 -5.87
CA ALA A 337 20.86 0.16 -5.89
C ALA A 337 21.89 0.25 -4.74
N ARG A 338 21.54 -0.22 -3.53
CA ARG A 338 22.44 -0.22 -2.36
C ARG A 338 23.66 -1.13 -2.52
N ARG A 339 23.52 -2.28 -3.22
CA ARG A 339 24.66 -3.18 -3.51
C ARG A 339 25.69 -2.57 -4.45
N THR A 340 25.28 -1.64 -5.31
CA THR A 340 26.19 -0.95 -6.24
C THR A 340 26.99 0.14 -5.53
N THR A 341 26.38 0.89 -4.60
CA THR A 341 27.07 1.98 -3.88
C THR A 341 28.08 1.49 -2.84
N LEU A 342 27.91 0.30 -2.28
CA LEU A 342 28.86 -0.30 -1.32
C LEU A 342 30.08 -0.97 -1.98
N LYS A 343 30.12 -1.05 -3.32
CA LYS A 343 31.22 -1.63 -4.10
C LYS A 343 32.13 -0.58 -4.76
N GLN A 344 31.87 0.70 -4.53
CA GLN A 344 32.67 1.83 -5.00
C GLN A 344 33.40 2.48 -3.81
#